data_AF-A0A328BH20-F1
#
_entry.id   AF-A0A328BH20-F1
#
_cell.length_a   1.000
_cell.length_b   1.000
_cell.length_c   1.000
_cell.angle_alpha   90.00
_cell.angle_beta   90.00
_cell.angle_gamma   90.00
#
_symmetry.space_group_name_H-M   'P 1'
#
loop_
_entity.id
_entity.type
_entity.pdbx_description
1 polymer ?
#
loop_
_entity_poly.entity_id
_entity_poly.type
_entity_poly.pdbx_seq_one_letter_code
_entity_poly.pdbx_strand_id
1 'polypeptide(L)'
;MLLLLPLLWILTLYLLSDWPHFRRFLWFNRLLLLGYVVVLLGTEWQSFGHDEYGLGKLLLALLVLIAHVVSGVVFAFGYYLLALFRANNKPHQ
;
A
#
# COMPACT_ATOMS: atom_id res chain seq x y z
N MET A 1 8.11 -0.58 -15.22
CA MET A 1 7.32 0.07 -14.14
C MET A 1 6.74 -0.92 -13.15
N LEU A 2 5.94 -1.90 -13.60
CA LEU A 2 5.28 -2.89 -12.71
C LEU A 2 6.23 -3.68 -11.79
N LEU A 3 7.44 -4.02 -12.26
CA LEU A 3 8.45 -4.73 -11.45
C LEU A 3 8.99 -3.91 -10.26
N LEU A 4 8.84 -2.59 -10.30
CA LEU A 4 9.27 -1.71 -9.20
C LEU A 4 8.27 -1.73 -8.03
N LEU A 5 7.00 -2.03 -8.28
CA LEU A 5 5.95 -2.04 -7.26
C LEU A 5 6.24 -3.01 -6.10
N PRO A 6 6.58 -4.30 -6.33
CA PRO A 6 6.94 -5.20 -5.24
C PRO A 6 8.22 -4.76 -4.53
N LEU A 7 9.20 -4.19 -5.26
CA LEU A 7 10.44 -3.68 -4.66
C LEU A 7 10.16 -2.48 -3.72
N LEU A 8 9.33 -1.53 -4.16
CA LEU A 8 8.89 -0.39 -3.33
C LEU A 8 8.12 -0.86 -2.10
N TRP A 9 7.29 -1.88 -2.25
CA TRP A 9 6.58 -2.46 -1.12
C TRP A 9 7.53 -3.09 -0.10
N ILE A 10 8.50 -3.90 -0.54
CA ILE A 10 9.51 -4.49 0.35
C ILE A 10 10.31 -3.39 1.05
N LEU A 11 10.72 -2.33 0.33
CA LEU A 11 11.42 -1.19 0.91
C LEU A 11 10.58 -0.47 1.97
N THR A 12 9.27 -0.33 1.72
CA THR A 12 8.31 0.25 2.68
C THR A 12 8.24 -0.60 3.95
N LEU A 13 8.14 -1.92 3.80
CA LEU A 13 8.13 -2.84 4.94
C LEU A 13 9.45 -2.82 5.72
N TYR A 14 10.57 -2.72 5.00
CA TYR A 14 11.89 -2.58 5.61
C TYR A 14 11.99 -1.30 6.45
N LEU A 15 11.56 -0.16 5.91
CA LEU A 15 11.62 1.13 6.61
C LEU A 15 10.74 1.17 7.87
N LEU A 16 9.67 0.38 7.90
CA LEU A 16 8.74 0.31 9.03
C LEU A 16 9.05 -0.84 10.00
N SER A 17 10.07 -1.66 9.72
CA SER A 17 10.33 -2.87 10.50
C SER A 17 10.58 -2.59 12.00
N ASP A 18 11.20 -1.45 12.32
CA ASP A 18 11.48 -1.01 13.68
C ASP A 18 10.29 -0.36 14.40
N TRP A 19 9.19 -0.09 13.69
CA TRP A 19 8.02 0.53 14.30
C TRP A 19 7.29 -0.46 15.22
N PRO A 20 7.03 -0.16 16.50
CA PRO A 20 6.35 -1.09 17.44
C PRO A 20 5.00 -1.62 16.96
N HIS A 21 4.28 -0.85 16.13
CA HIS A 21 2.98 -1.25 15.59
C HIS A 21 3.08 -1.90 14.20
N PHE A 22 4.29 -2.20 13.72
CA PHE A 22 4.54 -2.79 12.41
C PHE A 22 3.71 -4.05 12.17
N ARG A 23 3.61 -4.94 13.17
CA ARG A 23 2.77 -6.15 13.06
C ARG A 23 1.30 -5.81 12.79
N ARG A 24 0.77 -4.79 13.46
CA ARG A 24 -0.62 -4.34 13.26
C ARG A 24 -0.80 -3.75 11.86
N PHE A 25 0.15 -2.91 11.43
CA PHE A 25 0.18 -2.38 10.07
C PHE A 25 0.22 -3.47 9.00
N LEU A 26 1.07 -4.48 9.17
CA LEU A 26 1.18 -5.61 8.25
C LEU A 26 -0.14 -6.38 8.17
N TRP A 27 -0.80 -6.62 9.30
CA TRP A 27 -2.11 -7.28 9.34
C TRP A 27 -3.19 -6.48 8.62
N PHE A 28 -3.31 -5.18 8.89
CA PHE A 28 -4.29 -4.33 8.22
C PHE A 28 -4.04 -4.22 6.72
N ASN A 29 -2.79 -4.11 6.28
CA ASN A 29 -2.46 -4.06 4.86
C ASN A 29 -2.75 -5.39 4.15
N ARG A 30 -2.49 -6.53 4.79
CA ARG A 30 -2.89 -7.84 4.26
C ARG A 30 -4.42 -7.97 4.17
N LEU A 31 -5.14 -7.50 5.19
CA LEU A 31 -6.61 -7.52 5.18
C LEU A 31 -7.18 -6.64 4.06
N LEU A 32 -6.61 -5.44 3.87
CA LEU A 32 -6.98 -4.54 2.77
C LEU A 32 -6.71 -5.18 1.41
N LEU A 33 -5.53 -5.77 1.22
CA LEU A 33 -5.18 -6.46 -0.01
C LEU A 33 -6.14 -7.62 -0.30
N LEU A 34 -6.47 -8.42 0.71
CA LEU A 34 -7.46 -9.48 0.59
C LEU A 34 -8.84 -8.93 0.22
N GLY A 35 -9.27 -7.83 0.85
CA GLY A 35 -10.51 -7.13 0.53
C GLY A 35 -10.54 -6.67 -0.93
N TYR A 36 -9.44 -6.08 -1.43
CA TYR A 36 -9.32 -5.70 -2.83
C TYR A 36 -9.47 -6.88 -3.77
N VAL A 37 -8.81 -8.00 -3.47
CA VAL A 37 -8.92 -9.23 -4.28
C VAL A 37 -10.37 -9.75 -4.30
N VAL A 38 -11.04 -9.78 -3.14
CA VAL A 38 -12.45 -10.22 -3.06
C VAL A 38 -13.37 -9.30 -3.85
N VAL A 39 -13.19 -7.97 -3.77
CA VAL A 39 -13.99 -7.02 -4.55
C VAL A 39 -13.72 -7.20 -6.05
N LEU A 40 -12.46 -7.29 -6.46
CA LEU A 40 -12.06 -7.42 -7.87
C LEU A 40 -12.54 -8.73 -8.50
N LEU A 41 -12.56 -9.83 -7.75
CA LEU A 41 -12.94 -11.16 -8.26
C LEU A 41 -14.41 -11.51 -8.02
N GLY A 42 -15.00 -11.04 -6.92
CA GLY A 42 -16.30 -11.48 -6.43
C GLY A 42 -17.46 -10.54 -6.77
N THR A 43 -17.18 -9.34 -7.31
CA THR A 43 -18.24 -8.40 -7.65
C THR A 43 -18.23 -8.05 -9.13
N GLU A 44 -19.39 -8.15 -9.78
CA GLU A 44 -19.63 -7.52 -11.09
C GLU A 44 -19.91 -6.01 -10.95
N TRP A 45 -19.48 -5.40 -9.85
CA TRP A 45 -19.88 -4.04 -9.49
C TRP A 45 -19.45 -2.99 -10.50
N GLN A 46 -18.39 -3.29 -11.26
CA GLN A 46 -17.95 -2.49 -12.40
C GLN A 46 -18.19 -3.29 -13.68
N SER A 47 -19.43 -3.22 -14.16
CA SER A 47 -19.73 -3.43 -15.57
C SER A 47 -19.15 -2.25 -16.36
N PHE A 48 -17.89 -2.37 -16.78
CA PHE A 48 -17.27 -1.44 -17.73
C PHE A 48 -17.87 -1.67 -19.14
N GLY A 49 -19.20 -1.58 -19.30
CA GLY A 49 -19.87 -1.85 -20.58
C GLY A 49 -19.49 -3.21 -21.19
N HIS A 50 -19.42 -3.30 -22.53
CA HIS A 50 -18.86 -4.46 -23.24
C HIS A 50 -17.33 -4.56 -22.97
N ASP A 51 -16.95 -5.02 -21.78
CA ASP A 51 -15.57 -5.38 -21.46
C ASP A 51 -15.31 -6.82 -21.89
N GLU A 52 -15.41 -7.08 -23.21
CA GLU A 52 -15.23 -8.41 -23.81
C GLU A 52 -13.88 -9.05 -23.46
N TYR A 53 -12.87 -8.22 -23.20
CA TYR A 53 -11.49 -8.63 -22.95
C TYR A 53 -11.07 -8.52 -21.48
N GLY A 54 -11.94 -8.04 -20.58
CA GLY A 54 -11.62 -7.84 -19.16
C GLY A 54 -10.55 -6.77 -18.87
N LEU A 55 -10.28 -5.88 -19.83
CA LEU A 55 -9.25 -4.85 -19.72
C LEU A 55 -9.61 -3.80 -18.67
N GLY A 56 -10.90 -3.51 -18.48
CA GLY A 56 -11.37 -2.59 -17.44
C GLY A 56 -11.06 -3.13 -16.04
N LYS A 57 -11.33 -4.41 -15.82
CA LYS A 57 -10.99 -5.10 -14.55
C LYS A 57 -9.48 -5.15 -14.30
N LEU A 58 -8.68 -5.40 -15.35
CA LEU A 58 -7.21 -5.38 -15.25
C LEU A 58 -6.68 -3.99 -14.91
N LEU A 59 -7.20 -2.94 -15.55
CA LEU A 59 -6.79 -1.56 -15.28
C LEU A 59 -7.15 -1.16 -13.85
N LEU A 60 -8.34 -1.50 -13.38
CA LEU A 60 -8.76 -1.26 -12.02
C LEU A 60 -7.88 -1.99 -11.01
N ALA A 61 -7.58 -3.27 -11.25
CA ALA A 61 -6.67 -4.04 -10.41
C ALA A 61 -5.28 -3.39 -10.35
N LEU A 62 -4.78 -2.90 -11.48
CA LEU A 62 -3.51 -2.18 -11.56
C LEU A 62 -3.55 -0.87 -10.75
N LEU A 63 -4.61 -0.07 -10.89
CA LEU A 63 -4.77 1.18 -10.16
C LEU A 63 -4.87 0.96 -8.66
N VAL A 64 -5.63 -0.05 -8.22
CA VAL A 64 -5.75 -0.43 -6.81
C VAL A 64 -4.39 -0.88 -6.26
N LEU A 65 -3.64 -1.67 -7.02
CA LEU A 65 -2.30 -2.11 -6.60
C LEU A 65 -1.32 -0.93 -6.50
N ILE A 66 -1.34 0.00 -7.45
CA ILE A 66 -0.53 1.22 -7.41
C ILE A 66 -0.93 2.06 -6.18
N ALA A 67 -2.22 2.32 -5.98
CA ALA A 67 -2.72 3.09 -4.84
C ALA A 67 -2.33 2.44 -3.50
N HIS A 68 -2.39 1.11 -3.40
CA HIS A 68 -1.97 0.37 -2.21
C HIS A 68 -0.49 0.61 -1.90
N VAL A 69 0.40 0.41 -2.90
CA VAL A 69 1.85 0.62 -2.72
C VAL A 69 2.16 2.08 -2.38
N VAL A 70 1.57 3.04 -3.12
CA VAL A 70 1.79 4.47 -2.87
C VAL A 70 1.33 4.87 -1.47
N SER A 71 0.18 4.38 -1.01
CA SER A 71 -0.31 4.68 0.35
C SER A 71 0.65 4.18 1.44
N GLY A 72 1.22 2.99 1.27
CA GLY A 72 2.24 2.46 2.17
C GLY A 72 3.51 3.32 2.17
N VAL A 73 4.00 3.70 0.99
CA VAL A 73 5.19 4.57 0.85
C VAL A 73 4.96 5.93 1.51
N VAL A 74 3.83 6.57 1.26
CA VAL A 74 3.48 7.87 1.87
C VAL A 74 3.43 7.75 3.39
N PHE A 75 2.80 6.69 3.91
CA PHE A 75 2.74 6.43 5.33
C PHE A 75 4.13 6.22 5.93
N ALA A 76 4.98 5.44 5.25
CA ALA A 76 6.34 5.15 5.67
C ALA A 76 7.19 6.41 5.77
N PHE A 77 7.16 7.22 4.71
CA PHE A 77 7.90 8.46 4.65
C PHE A 77 7.41 9.46 5.71
N GLY A 78 6.09 9.59 5.88
CA GLY A 78 5.51 10.44 6.92
C GLY A 78 5.93 10.03 8.33
N TYR A 79 5.93 8.72 8.62
CA TYR A 79 6.42 8.19 9.89
C TYR A 79 7.90 8.52 10.12
N TYR A 80 8.75 8.28 9.12
CA TYR A 80 10.18 8.53 9.22
C TYR A 80 10.49 10.02 9.41
N LEU A 81 9.80 10.89 8.66
CA LEU A 81 9.93 12.33 8.80
C LEU A 81 9.54 12.80 10.21
N LEU A 82 8.43 12.29 10.76
CA LEU A 82 8.02 12.57 12.14
C LEU A 82 9.04 12.07 13.16
N ALA A 83 9.63 10.88 12.94
CA ALA A 83 10.67 10.34 13.80
C ALA A 83 11.92 11.22 13.79
N LEU A 84 12.33 11.72 12.62
CA LEU A 84 13.45 12.64 12.46
C LEU A 84 13.21 13.97 13.18
N PHE A 85 12.03 14.58 13.00
CA PHE A 85 11.67 15.82 13.72
C PHE A 85 11.67 15.63 15.24
N ARG A 86 11.18 14.49 15.74
CA ARG A 86 11.25 14.18 17.17
C ARG A 86 12.68 14.02 17.66
N ALA A 87 13.55 13.41 16.87
CA ALA A 87 14.96 13.25 17.24
C ALA A 87 15.68 14.60 17.33
N ASN A 88 15.42 15.50 16.38
CA ASN A 88 16.02 16.84 16.34
C ASN A 88 15.52 17.77 17.46
N ASN A 89 14.31 17.54 17.98
CA ASN A 89 13.69 18.36 19.03
C ASN A 89 13.93 17.84 20.46
N LYS A 90 14.72 16.77 20.66
CA LYS A 90 15.11 16.37 22.02
C LYS A 90 16.20 17.32 22.51
N PRO A 91 16.01 18.04 23.63
CA PRO A 91 17.08 18.85 24.20
C PRO A 91 18.24 17.93 24.60
N HIS A 92 19.46 18.30 24.21
CA HIS A 92 20.68 17.67 24.70
C HIS A 92 20.73 17.85 26.22
N GLN A 93 20.31 16.82 26.96
CA GLN A 93 20.58 16.69 28.39
C GLN A 93 21.88 15.93 28.57
#